data_AF-A0A536U9H2-F1
#
_entry.id   AF-A0A536U9H2-F1
#
_cell.length_a   1.000
_cell.length_b   1.000
_cell.length_c   1.000
_cell.angle_alpha   90.00
_cell.angle_beta   90.00
_cell.angle_gamma   90.00
#
_symmetry.space_group_name_H-M   'P 1'
#
loop_
_entity.id
_entity.type
_entity.pdbx_description
1 polymer ?
#
loop_
_entity_poly.entity_id
_entity_poly.type
_entity_poly.pdbx_seq_one_letter_code
_entity_poly.pdbx_strand_id
1 'polypeptide(L)'
;MALQERVVNVGIGWRQPHYRELLERRPALGFLEVHSENFFADGGAALAVLRQGREHYAISLHGVGLALGSAAGLDGWHLDRLAQLVEHIDPVRVSDHACFARAPWTAKGPIVHANDLLPTAFTRGGLDVLIANVQRVQERLKRTILVENLSAYVAWADDHISEPEFFNALTQATGCQLLLDVNNLVVNALNAGAADASAAASAWVDGIALGTVGEIHLAGYNDSGELVIDDHGSRVHDTVWPVYARAIARFGAVPTLIEWDTDVPALDVLLSE
;
A
#
# COMPACT_ATOMS: atom_id res chain seq x y z
N MET A 1 -35.46 -7.67 -14.97
CA MET A 1 -34.54 -6.78 -14.25
C MET A 1 -33.45 -7.67 -13.68
N ALA A 2 -32.32 -7.79 -14.39
CA ALA A 2 -31.21 -8.62 -13.92
C ALA A 2 -30.69 -7.99 -12.62
N LEU A 3 -30.59 -8.79 -11.56
CA LEU A 3 -29.79 -8.47 -10.39
C LEU A 3 -28.37 -8.28 -10.92
N GLN A 4 -27.96 -7.04 -11.08
CA GLN A 4 -26.57 -6.68 -11.32
C GLN A 4 -25.83 -7.19 -10.08
N GLU A 5 -25.07 -8.28 -10.22
CA GLU A 5 -24.26 -8.84 -9.16
C GLU A 5 -23.51 -7.67 -8.52
N ARG A 6 -23.76 -7.43 -7.23
CA ARG A 6 -22.98 -6.44 -6.47
C ARG A 6 -21.57 -6.98 -6.46
N VAL A 7 -20.71 -6.42 -7.33
CA VAL A 7 -19.29 -6.72 -7.28
C VAL A 7 -18.82 -6.30 -5.89
N VAL A 8 -18.46 -7.29 -5.08
CA VAL A 8 -17.86 -7.05 -3.77
C VAL A 8 -16.47 -6.50 -4.06
N ASN A 9 -16.27 -5.20 -3.84
CA ASN A 9 -14.98 -4.53 -4.05
C ASN A 9 -14.13 -4.51 -2.76
N VAL A 10 -14.50 -5.30 -1.76
CA VAL A 10 -13.82 -5.35 -0.46
C VAL A 10 -12.93 -6.58 -0.40
N GLY A 11 -11.68 -6.40 -0.02
CA GLY A 11 -10.71 -7.45 0.26
C GLY A 11 -10.20 -7.39 1.68
N ILE A 12 -9.39 -8.38 2.04
CA ILE A 12 -8.70 -8.44 3.33
C ILE A 12 -7.24 -8.83 3.12
N GLY A 13 -6.39 -8.36 4.03
CA GLY A 13 -5.02 -8.85 4.15
C GLY A 13 -5.01 -10.35 4.45
N TRP A 14 -4.47 -11.15 3.55
CA TRP A 14 -4.36 -12.59 3.73
C TRP A 14 -3.04 -12.94 4.38
N ARG A 15 -3.07 -13.10 5.71
CA ARG A 15 -1.90 -13.43 6.53
C ARG A 15 -1.89 -14.90 6.93
N GLN A 16 -0.71 -15.41 7.29
CA GLN A 16 -0.46 -16.84 7.54
C GLN A 16 -1.47 -17.51 8.49
N PRO A 17 -1.92 -16.87 9.60
CA PRO A 17 -2.90 -17.48 10.50
C PRO A 17 -4.22 -17.88 9.81
N HIS A 18 -4.60 -17.18 8.73
CA HIS A 18 -5.88 -17.40 8.03
C HIS A 18 -5.76 -18.29 6.78
N TYR A 19 -4.56 -18.71 6.38
CA TYR A 19 -4.32 -19.45 5.12
C TYR A 19 -5.25 -20.64 4.93
N ARG A 20 -5.28 -21.55 5.91
CA ARG A 20 -6.13 -22.74 5.84
C ARG A 20 -7.61 -22.40 5.92
N GLU A 21 -7.97 -21.57 6.89
CA GLU A 21 -9.36 -21.29 7.21
C GLU A 21 -10.09 -20.57 6.05
N LEU A 22 -9.45 -19.62 5.38
CA LEU A 22 -10.02 -18.96 4.20
C LEU A 22 -10.26 -19.92 3.04
N LEU A 23 -9.34 -20.85 2.79
CA LEU A 23 -9.48 -21.84 1.73
C LEU A 23 -10.58 -22.88 2.01
N GLU A 24 -10.83 -23.18 3.28
CA GLU A 24 -11.90 -24.07 3.74
C GLU A 24 -13.28 -23.38 3.71
N ARG A 25 -13.39 -22.19 4.31
CA ARG A 25 -14.67 -21.48 4.48
C ARG A 25 -15.14 -20.73 3.23
N ARG A 26 -14.18 -20.21 2.46
CA ARG A 26 -14.40 -19.40 1.25
C ARG A 26 -15.46 -18.31 1.39
N PRO A 27 -15.31 -17.37 2.35
CA PRO A 27 -16.24 -16.25 2.49
C PRO A 27 -16.29 -15.40 1.21
N ALA A 28 -17.40 -14.70 1.01
CA ALA A 28 -17.55 -13.80 -0.14
C ALA A 28 -16.66 -12.56 0.02
N LEU A 29 -15.56 -12.51 -0.71
CA LEU A 29 -14.58 -11.43 -0.74
C LEU A 29 -14.30 -11.05 -2.20
N GLY A 30 -14.03 -9.78 -2.44
CA GLY A 30 -13.64 -9.28 -3.76
C GLY A 30 -12.24 -9.73 -4.17
N PHE A 31 -11.31 -9.72 -3.21
CA PHE A 31 -9.92 -10.13 -3.43
C PHE A 31 -9.23 -10.44 -2.10
N LEU A 32 -8.07 -11.08 -2.20
CA LEU A 32 -7.13 -11.26 -1.10
C LEU A 32 -5.84 -10.52 -1.42
N GLU A 33 -5.25 -9.85 -0.45
CA GLU A 33 -3.94 -9.23 -0.61
C GLU A 33 -2.86 -9.95 0.19
N VAL A 34 -1.67 -10.08 -0.39
CA VAL A 34 -0.51 -10.67 0.28
C VAL A 34 0.72 -9.81 0.10
N HIS A 35 1.63 -9.85 1.08
CA HIS A 35 2.97 -9.29 0.91
C HIS A 35 3.79 -10.14 -0.04
N SER A 36 4.28 -9.53 -1.12
CA SER A 36 4.96 -10.17 -2.24
C SER A 36 6.19 -10.96 -1.79
N GLU A 37 6.97 -10.36 -0.89
CA GLU A 37 8.25 -10.85 -0.39
C GLU A 37 8.12 -12.20 0.32
N ASN A 38 6.95 -12.48 0.92
CA ASN A 38 6.66 -13.77 1.56
C ASN A 38 6.57 -14.93 0.56
N PHE A 39 6.57 -14.65 -0.76
CA PHE A 39 6.39 -15.63 -1.83
C PHE A 39 7.50 -15.59 -2.89
N PHE A 40 8.66 -14.97 -2.60
CA PHE A 40 9.81 -14.92 -3.52
C PHE A 40 10.62 -16.20 -3.62
N ALA A 41 10.36 -17.19 -2.76
CA ALA A 41 10.98 -18.50 -2.88
C ALA A 41 10.54 -19.19 -4.19
N ASP A 42 11.47 -19.91 -4.84
CA ASP A 42 11.21 -20.59 -6.12
C ASP A 42 10.10 -21.67 -6.04
N GLY A 43 9.67 -22.04 -4.83
CA GLY A 43 8.56 -22.96 -4.59
C GLY A 43 8.29 -23.16 -3.10
N GLY A 44 7.62 -24.28 -2.78
CA GLY A 44 7.31 -24.67 -1.41
C GLY A 44 5.89 -24.34 -0.97
N ALA A 45 5.62 -24.58 0.31
CA ALA A 45 4.27 -24.53 0.86
C ALA A 45 3.61 -23.14 0.71
N ALA A 46 4.35 -22.05 0.88
CA ALA A 46 3.82 -20.70 0.73
C ALA A 46 3.28 -20.45 -0.69
N LEU A 47 4.08 -20.70 -1.72
CA LEU A 47 3.63 -20.50 -3.10
C LEU A 47 2.49 -21.45 -3.49
N ALA A 48 2.49 -22.69 -2.97
CA ALA A 48 1.40 -23.63 -3.19
C ALA A 48 0.07 -23.11 -2.60
N VAL A 49 0.11 -22.56 -1.38
CA VAL A 49 -1.07 -21.92 -0.75
C VAL A 49 -1.54 -20.73 -1.58
N LEU A 50 -0.63 -19.86 -2.03
CA LEU A 50 -1.01 -18.69 -2.84
C LEU A 50 -1.68 -19.10 -4.16
N ARG A 51 -1.14 -20.12 -4.84
CA ARG A 51 -1.74 -20.67 -6.06
C ARG A 51 -3.14 -21.22 -5.79
N GLN A 52 -3.33 -21.94 -4.69
CA GLN A 52 -4.64 -22.45 -4.30
C GLN A 52 -5.62 -21.30 -3.98
N GLY A 53 -5.17 -20.23 -3.33
CA GLY A 53 -5.98 -19.03 -3.11
C GLY A 53 -6.41 -18.38 -4.42
N ARG A 54 -5.48 -18.29 -5.38
CA ARG A 54 -5.72 -17.70 -6.71
C ARG A 54 -6.77 -18.45 -7.54
N GLU A 55 -6.99 -19.74 -7.29
CA GLU A 55 -8.06 -20.52 -7.91
C GLU A 55 -9.47 -20.09 -7.46
N HIS A 56 -9.57 -19.36 -6.35
CA HIS A 56 -10.84 -18.98 -5.73
C HIS A 56 -11.04 -17.47 -5.61
N TYR A 57 -9.94 -16.70 -5.50
CA TYR A 57 -9.97 -15.27 -5.30
C TYR A 57 -9.07 -14.54 -6.30
N ALA A 58 -9.44 -13.31 -6.63
CA ALA A 58 -8.50 -12.34 -7.16
C ALA A 58 -7.40 -12.10 -6.11
N ILE A 59 -6.14 -12.01 -6.56
CA ILE A 59 -4.98 -11.77 -5.69
C ILE A 59 -4.42 -10.37 -5.99
N SER A 60 -4.23 -9.58 -4.94
CA SER A 60 -3.38 -8.39 -4.96
C SER A 60 -2.01 -8.74 -4.39
N LEU A 61 -0.95 -8.22 -5.01
CA LEU A 61 0.40 -8.31 -4.49
C LEU A 61 0.82 -6.93 -4.00
N HIS A 62 1.02 -6.80 -2.70
CA HIS A 62 1.54 -5.58 -2.09
C HIS A 62 3.01 -5.78 -1.70
N GLY A 63 3.87 -4.82 -2.00
CA GLY A 63 5.31 -4.87 -1.77
C GLY A 63 5.74 -3.91 -0.67
N VAL A 64 6.68 -4.37 0.15
CA VAL A 64 7.27 -3.60 1.26
C VAL A 64 8.78 -3.41 1.09
N GLY A 65 9.32 -3.69 -0.10
CA GLY A 65 10.76 -3.78 -0.31
C GLY A 65 11.32 -3.26 -1.63
N LEU A 66 10.52 -2.78 -2.60
CA LEU A 66 11.09 -2.12 -3.78
C LEU A 66 11.71 -0.77 -3.43
N ALA A 67 11.12 -0.08 -2.44
CA ALA A 67 11.56 1.22 -1.97
C ALA A 67 11.72 2.23 -3.12
N LEU A 68 10.60 2.53 -3.79
CA LEU A 68 10.54 3.24 -5.08
C LEU A 68 11.19 4.64 -5.04
N GLY A 69 11.26 5.29 -3.88
CA GLY A 69 11.92 6.58 -3.63
C GLY A 69 13.44 6.51 -3.44
N SER A 70 14.05 5.33 -3.49
CA SER A 70 15.49 5.17 -3.30
C SER A 70 16.30 5.74 -4.47
N ALA A 71 17.06 6.82 -4.22
CA ALA A 71 17.94 7.44 -5.22
C ALA A 71 19.09 6.53 -5.68
N ALA A 72 19.42 5.50 -4.89
CA ALA A 72 20.35 4.43 -5.29
C ALA A 72 19.77 3.49 -6.37
N GLY A 73 18.50 3.69 -6.78
CA GLY A 73 17.76 2.87 -7.72
C GLY A 73 17.17 1.61 -7.08
N LEU A 74 16.53 0.79 -7.91
CA LEU A 74 15.91 -0.48 -7.51
C LEU A 74 16.94 -1.59 -7.27
N ASP A 75 16.59 -2.54 -6.40
CA ASP A 75 17.30 -3.81 -6.30
C ASP A 75 16.88 -4.75 -7.45
N GLY A 76 17.84 -5.16 -8.28
CA GLY A 76 17.56 -5.98 -9.46
C GLY A 76 17.08 -7.39 -9.13
N TRP A 77 17.61 -7.99 -8.05
CA TRP A 77 17.18 -9.32 -7.63
C TRP A 77 15.73 -9.28 -7.12
N HIS A 78 15.41 -8.29 -6.28
CA HIS A 78 14.05 -8.10 -5.77
C HIS A 78 13.05 -7.93 -6.92
N LEU A 79 13.34 -7.02 -7.86
CA LEU A 79 12.47 -6.76 -9.00
C LEU A 79 12.27 -8.00 -9.88
N ASP A 80 13.31 -8.82 -10.06
CA ASP A 80 13.20 -10.08 -10.81
C ASP A 80 12.35 -11.12 -10.06
N ARG A 81 12.42 -11.20 -8.73
CA ARG A 81 11.54 -12.05 -7.93
C ARG A 81 10.08 -11.61 -8.02
N LEU A 82 9.81 -10.31 -7.90
CA LEU A 82 8.46 -9.77 -8.05
C LEU A 82 7.91 -10.07 -9.45
N ALA A 83 8.71 -9.87 -10.50
CA ALA A 83 8.30 -10.20 -11.86
C ALA A 83 7.94 -11.68 -12.05
N GLN A 84 8.72 -12.59 -11.47
CA GLN A 84 8.42 -14.01 -11.49
C GLN A 84 7.12 -14.30 -10.73
N LEU A 85 6.91 -13.71 -9.56
CA LEU A 85 5.68 -13.91 -8.80
C LEU A 85 4.45 -13.41 -9.56
N VAL A 86 4.55 -12.23 -10.19
CA VAL A 86 3.50 -11.66 -11.05
C VAL A 86 3.17 -12.60 -12.21
N GLU A 87 4.17 -13.17 -12.88
CA GLU A 87 3.96 -14.14 -13.97
C GLU A 87 3.26 -15.42 -13.48
N HIS A 88 3.61 -15.91 -12.30
CA HIS A 88 3.05 -17.15 -11.76
C HIS A 88 1.63 -17.02 -11.20
N ILE A 89 1.28 -15.86 -10.67
CA ILE A 89 0.02 -15.64 -9.94
C ILE A 89 -0.99 -14.87 -10.79
N ASP A 90 -0.56 -14.09 -11.78
CA ASP A 90 -1.42 -13.19 -12.56
C ASP A 90 -2.36 -12.38 -11.64
N PRO A 91 -1.79 -11.52 -10.77
CA PRO A 91 -2.55 -10.81 -9.76
C PRO A 91 -3.37 -9.68 -10.39
N VAL A 92 -4.47 -9.30 -9.78
CA VAL A 92 -5.31 -8.19 -10.28
C VAL A 92 -4.62 -6.82 -10.09
N ARG A 93 -3.77 -6.70 -9.07
CA ARG A 93 -3.03 -5.47 -8.71
C ARG A 93 -1.63 -5.80 -8.21
N VAL A 94 -0.73 -4.83 -8.37
CA VAL A 94 0.61 -4.81 -7.77
C VAL A 94 0.84 -3.42 -7.21
N SER A 95 1.21 -3.32 -5.94
CA SER A 95 1.48 -2.05 -5.25
C SER A 95 2.81 -2.10 -4.50
N ASP A 96 3.41 -0.94 -4.26
CA ASP A 96 4.56 -0.75 -3.34
C ASP A 96 4.60 0.72 -2.88
N HIS A 97 5.48 1.04 -1.95
CA HIS A 97 5.47 2.31 -1.21
C HIS A 97 6.27 3.42 -1.88
N ALA A 98 5.80 4.67 -1.73
CA ALA A 98 6.55 5.89 -2.06
C ALA A 98 7.67 6.22 -1.06
N CYS A 99 8.43 5.22 -0.62
CA CYS A 99 9.46 5.34 0.39
C CYS A 99 10.86 5.11 -0.20
N PHE A 100 11.89 5.53 0.53
CA PHE A 100 13.24 5.01 0.33
C PHE A 100 13.61 4.08 1.49
N ALA A 101 14.40 3.06 1.18
CA ALA A 101 14.98 2.16 2.18
C ALA A 101 16.45 1.87 1.85
N ARG A 102 16.92 2.34 0.68
CA ARG A 102 18.26 2.05 0.16
C ARG A 102 19.02 3.34 -0.08
N ALA A 103 20.16 3.47 0.58
CA ALA A 103 21.05 4.63 0.44
C ALA A 103 22.50 4.22 0.71
N PRO A 104 23.49 4.94 0.16
CA PRO A 104 24.88 4.72 0.53
C PRO A 104 25.12 5.22 1.97
N TRP A 105 25.73 4.40 2.83
CA TRP A 105 26.00 4.79 4.24
C TRP A 105 26.92 6.02 4.36
N THR A 106 27.82 6.18 3.38
CA THR A 106 28.64 7.39 3.17
C THR A 106 28.64 7.72 1.69
N ALA A 107 29.00 8.94 1.28
CA ALA A 107 28.94 9.38 -0.13
C ALA A 107 29.63 8.47 -1.16
N LYS A 108 30.56 7.59 -0.73
CA LYS A 108 31.24 6.59 -1.57
C LYS A 108 31.18 5.18 -0.97
N GLY A 109 30.31 4.97 0.00
CA GLY A 109 30.16 3.70 0.70
C GLY A 109 29.24 2.72 -0.03
N PRO A 110 29.15 1.47 0.44
CA PRO A 110 28.19 0.52 -0.07
C PRO A 110 26.76 1.02 0.18
N ILE A 111 25.84 0.62 -0.70
CA ILE A 111 24.41 0.76 -0.47
C ILE A 111 24.03 -0.15 0.69
N VAL A 112 23.32 0.41 1.67
CA VAL A 112 22.72 -0.33 2.78
C VAL A 112 21.19 -0.30 2.66
N HIS A 113 20.53 -1.25 3.33
CA HIS A 113 19.08 -1.28 3.48
C HIS A 113 18.70 -0.88 4.91
N ALA A 114 17.77 0.06 5.08
CA ALA A 114 17.33 0.56 6.37
C ALA A 114 16.40 -0.44 7.11
N ASN A 115 15.78 -1.37 6.38
CA ASN A 115 14.73 -2.27 6.87
C ASN A 115 13.53 -1.50 7.46
N ASP A 116 13.27 -0.33 6.88
CA ASP A 116 12.19 0.56 7.24
C ASP A 116 11.78 1.35 6.00
N LEU A 117 10.53 1.81 5.98
CA LEU A 117 9.97 2.62 4.91
C LEU A 117 10.21 4.09 5.25
N LEU A 118 11.31 4.67 4.76
CA LEU A 118 11.66 6.06 5.08
C LEU A 118 11.01 7.03 4.10
N PRO A 119 10.54 8.21 4.56
CA PRO A 119 9.78 9.13 3.72
C PRO A 119 10.67 9.79 2.66
N THR A 120 10.18 9.85 1.42
CA THR A 120 10.86 10.60 0.35
C THR A 120 10.65 12.10 0.54
N ALA A 121 11.66 12.91 0.25
CA ALA A 121 11.49 14.38 0.23
C ALA A 121 10.63 14.81 -0.97
N PHE A 122 9.61 15.64 -0.73
CA PHE A 122 8.69 16.17 -1.74
C PHE A 122 9.30 17.34 -2.50
N THR A 123 10.35 17.02 -3.24
CA THR A 123 11.12 17.92 -4.11
C THR A 123 11.00 17.47 -5.55
N ARG A 124 11.41 18.34 -6.49
CA ARG A 124 11.50 17.94 -7.91
C ARG A 124 12.45 16.76 -8.11
N GLY A 125 13.58 16.73 -7.40
CA GLY A 125 14.55 15.63 -7.48
C GLY A 125 13.99 14.31 -6.94
N GLY A 126 13.27 14.35 -5.81
CA GLY A 126 12.58 13.18 -5.27
C GLY A 126 11.51 12.64 -6.23
N LEU A 127 10.76 13.55 -6.86
CA LEU A 127 9.76 13.18 -7.86
C LEU A 127 10.40 12.51 -9.09
N ASP A 128 11.50 13.07 -9.61
CA ASP A 128 12.20 12.51 -10.78
C ASP A 128 12.75 11.10 -10.47
N VAL A 129 13.25 10.85 -9.25
CA VAL A 129 13.66 9.51 -8.80
C VAL A 129 12.49 8.53 -8.79
N LEU A 130 11.38 8.94 -8.17
CA LEU A 130 10.20 8.08 -8.03
C LEU A 130 9.59 7.76 -9.39
N ILE A 131 9.49 8.74 -10.30
CA ILE A 131 9.05 8.55 -11.69
C ILE A 131 9.92 7.50 -12.40
N ALA A 132 11.25 7.64 -12.34
CA ALA A 132 12.17 6.74 -13.03
C ALA A 132 12.08 5.30 -12.50
N ASN A 133 11.98 5.14 -11.17
CA ASN A 133 11.86 3.82 -10.55
C ASN A 133 10.49 3.19 -10.84
N VAL A 134 9.39 3.93 -10.73
CA VAL A 134 8.04 3.45 -11.09
C VAL A 134 7.98 3.00 -12.55
N GLN A 135 8.50 3.80 -13.48
CA GLN A 135 8.56 3.42 -14.90
C GLN A 135 9.33 2.12 -15.11
N ARG A 136 10.50 1.97 -14.48
CA ARG A 136 11.30 0.74 -14.58
C ARG A 136 10.58 -0.49 -14.02
N VAL A 137 9.83 -0.36 -12.92
CA VAL A 137 8.99 -1.45 -12.40
C VAL A 137 7.89 -1.79 -13.40
N GLN A 138 7.13 -0.79 -13.87
CA GLN A 138 6.03 -1.01 -14.82
C GLN A 138 6.51 -1.65 -16.13
N GLU A 139 7.67 -1.25 -16.66
CA GLU A 139 8.29 -1.86 -17.85
C GLU A 139 8.65 -3.33 -17.59
N ARG A 140 9.22 -3.63 -16.42
CA ARG A 140 9.66 -4.98 -16.07
C ARG A 140 8.50 -5.92 -15.79
N LEU A 141 7.44 -5.42 -15.14
CA LEU A 141 6.22 -6.16 -14.82
C LEU A 141 5.20 -6.15 -15.98
N LYS A 142 5.41 -5.28 -16.97
CA LYS A 142 4.51 -5.04 -18.13
C LYS A 142 3.09 -4.68 -17.72
N ARG A 143 2.95 -3.88 -16.66
CA ARG A 143 1.65 -3.44 -16.16
C ARG A 143 1.74 -2.15 -15.37
N THR A 144 0.60 -1.48 -15.24
CA THR A 144 0.42 -0.37 -14.29
C THR A 144 0.50 -0.91 -12.87
N ILE A 145 1.26 -0.23 -12.03
CA ILE A 145 1.33 -0.49 -10.59
C ILE A 145 0.59 0.60 -9.82
N LEU A 146 0.30 0.31 -8.56
CA LEU A 146 -0.13 1.31 -7.59
C LEU A 146 1.06 1.75 -6.74
N VAL A 147 1.09 3.01 -6.35
CA VAL A 147 2.09 3.57 -5.44
C VAL A 147 1.37 4.07 -4.21
N GLU A 148 1.86 3.71 -3.04
CA GLU A 148 1.22 3.98 -1.76
C GLU A 148 1.81 5.18 -1.01
N ASN A 149 0.93 5.96 -0.36
CA ASN A 149 1.31 6.99 0.61
C ASN A 149 1.62 6.37 1.98
N LEU A 150 2.56 6.97 2.70
CA LEU A 150 3.21 6.37 3.86
C LEU A 150 2.87 7.09 5.17
N SER A 151 2.83 6.39 6.30
CA SER A 151 2.98 7.02 7.62
C SER A 151 4.43 7.48 7.86
N ALA A 152 4.67 8.78 8.05
CA ALA A 152 6.00 9.35 8.18
C ALA A 152 6.27 9.85 9.62
N TYR A 153 7.35 9.35 10.22
CA TYR A 153 7.80 9.75 11.57
C TYR A 153 8.88 10.84 11.57
N VAL A 154 9.36 11.20 10.38
CA VAL A 154 10.31 12.29 10.14
C VAL A 154 9.86 13.07 8.91
N ALA A 155 10.21 14.35 8.85
CA ALA A 155 9.91 15.21 7.71
C ALA A 155 11.19 15.89 7.21
N TRP A 156 11.19 16.30 5.94
CA TRP A 156 12.33 16.98 5.33
C TRP A 156 12.13 18.50 5.37
N ALA A 157 13.18 19.22 5.76
CA ALA A 157 13.15 20.69 5.72
C ALA A 157 13.07 21.25 4.29
N ASP A 158 13.45 20.45 3.30
CA ASP A 158 13.53 20.81 1.89
C ASP A 158 12.23 20.49 1.13
N ASP A 159 11.14 20.09 1.81
CA ASP A 159 9.85 19.87 1.15
C ASP A 159 9.32 21.17 0.55
N HIS A 160 9.06 21.15 -0.77
CA HIS A 160 8.68 22.34 -1.55
C HIS A 160 7.41 22.12 -2.39
N ILE A 161 6.95 20.88 -2.49
CA ILE A 161 5.74 20.47 -3.19
C ILE A 161 4.84 19.84 -2.14
N SER A 162 3.54 20.18 -2.13
CA SER A 162 2.64 19.48 -1.22
C SER A 162 2.54 18.01 -1.62
N GLU A 163 2.35 17.11 -0.65
CA GLU A 163 2.27 15.68 -0.92
C GLU A 163 1.17 15.31 -1.95
N PRO A 164 -0.06 15.86 -1.91
CA PRO A 164 -1.05 15.60 -2.96
C PRO A 164 -0.60 16.06 -4.36
N GLU A 165 0.05 17.23 -4.46
CA GLU A 165 0.61 17.70 -5.74
C GLU A 165 1.73 16.79 -6.25
N PHE A 166 2.54 16.25 -5.34
CA PHE A 166 3.60 15.30 -5.66
C PHE A 166 3.04 14.00 -6.25
N PHE A 167 2.03 13.39 -5.62
CA PHE A 167 1.36 12.19 -6.14
C PHE A 167 0.58 12.45 -7.43
N ASN A 168 -0.07 13.61 -7.57
CA ASN A 168 -0.72 13.99 -8.82
C ASN A 168 0.29 14.11 -9.98
N ALA A 169 1.45 14.71 -9.74
CA ALA A 169 2.50 14.80 -10.74
C ALA A 169 3.09 13.42 -11.08
N LEU A 170 3.28 12.55 -10.10
CA LEU A 170 3.75 11.18 -10.29
C LEU A 170 2.80 10.37 -11.18
N THR A 171 1.52 10.32 -10.82
CA THR A 171 0.48 9.58 -11.56
C THR A 171 0.32 10.12 -12.98
N GLN A 172 0.38 11.46 -13.16
CA GLN A 172 0.35 12.08 -14.49
C GLN A 172 1.55 11.67 -15.35
N ALA A 173 2.76 11.62 -14.78
CA ALA A 173 3.99 11.35 -15.53
C ALA A 173 4.21 9.87 -15.86
N THR A 174 3.69 8.96 -15.04
CA THR A 174 3.97 7.52 -15.12
C THR A 174 2.77 6.69 -15.55
N GLY A 175 1.56 7.22 -15.41
CA GLY A 175 0.32 6.45 -15.54
C GLY A 175 0.11 5.44 -14.41
N CYS A 176 0.94 5.43 -13.35
CA CYS A 176 0.67 4.64 -12.16
C CYS A 176 -0.61 5.13 -11.47
N GLN A 177 -1.17 4.28 -10.63
CA GLN A 177 -2.29 4.64 -9.78
C GLN A 177 -1.81 4.85 -8.34
N LEU A 178 -2.65 5.46 -7.52
CA LEU A 178 -2.44 5.60 -6.08
C LEU A 178 -3.13 4.44 -5.35
N LEU A 179 -2.41 3.77 -4.46
CA LEU A 179 -3.00 3.03 -3.35
C LEU A 179 -3.11 4.04 -2.20
N LEU A 180 -4.33 4.39 -1.86
CA LEU A 180 -4.61 5.42 -0.87
C LEU A 180 -4.81 4.75 0.49
N ASP A 181 -3.76 4.71 1.29
CA ASP A 181 -3.93 4.33 2.68
C ASP A 181 -4.42 5.55 3.48
N VAL A 182 -5.68 5.50 3.91
CA VAL A 182 -6.27 6.61 4.69
C VAL A 182 -5.91 6.54 6.17
N ASN A 183 -5.47 5.38 6.66
CA ASN A 183 -4.95 5.21 8.01
C ASN A 183 -3.65 6.01 8.18
N ASN A 184 -2.72 5.86 7.25
CA ASN A 184 -1.47 6.61 7.14
C ASN A 184 -1.67 8.12 7.18
N LEU A 185 -2.70 8.63 6.50
CA LEU A 185 -3.03 10.06 6.53
C LEU A 185 -3.49 10.52 7.92
N VAL A 186 -4.29 9.71 8.61
CA VAL A 186 -4.75 10.00 9.97
C VAL A 186 -3.58 9.94 10.96
N VAL A 187 -2.74 8.91 10.88
CA VAL A 187 -1.53 8.77 11.69
C VAL A 187 -0.61 9.99 11.50
N ASN A 188 -0.36 10.40 10.26
CA ASN A 188 0.43 11.60 9.95
C ASN A 188 -0.19 12.87 10.54
N ALA A 189 -1.50 13.04 10.44
CA ALA A 189 -2.19 14.21 10.99
C ALA A 189 -2.13 14.25 12.53
N LEU A 190 -2.26 13.10 13.19
CA LEU A 190 -2.13 13.00 14.65
C LEU A 190 -0.70 13.34 15.10
N ASN A 191 0.30 12.76 14.45
CA ASN A 191 1.72 13.04 14.75
C ASN A 191 2.12 14.49 14.46
N ALA A 192 1.45 15.15 13.50
CA ALA A 192 1.61 16.57 13.24
C ALA A 192 0.88 17.47 14.27
N GLY A 193 0.15 16.90 15.23
CA GLY A 193 -0.60 17.64 16.25
C GLY A 193 -1.85 18.32 15.70
N ALA A 194 -2.46 17.79 14.64
CA ALA A 194 -3.70 18.34 14.10
C ALA A 194 -4.83 18.30 15.14
N ALA A 195 -5.53 19.42 15.30
CA ALA A 195 -6.67 19.51 16.23
C ALA A 195 -7.84 18.57 15.82
N ASP A 196 -7.96 18.30 14.52
CA ASP A 196 -8.88 17.32 13.94
C ASP A 196 -8.15 16.56 12.84
N ALA A 197 -7.68 15.36 13.18
CA ALA A 197 -6.89 14.52 12.28
C ALA A 197 -7.72 14.04 11.08
N SER A 198 -9.00 13.68 11.30
CA SER A 198 -9.89 13.25 10.22
C SER A 198 -10.14 14.37 9.22
N ALA A 199 -10.31 15.61 9.68
CA ALA A 199 -10.48 16.76 8.79
C ALA A 199 -9.19 17.07 8.00
N ALA A 200 -8.02 17.02 8.65
CA ALA A 200 -6.74 17.23 7.99
C ALA A 200 -6.46 16.17 6.91
N ALA A 201 -6.67 14.89 7.23
CA ALA A 201 -6.55 13.79 6.28
C ALA A 201 -7.57 13.90 5.14
N SER A 202 -8.82 14.30 5.43
CA SER A 202 -9.84 14.55 4.39
C SER A 202 -9.45 15.69 3.44
N ALA A 203 -8.79 16.74 3.93
CA ALA A 203 -8.27 17.82 3.09
C ALA A 203 -7.14 17.34 2.17
N TRP A 204 -6.28 16.43 2.64
CA TRP A 204 -5.29 15.77 1.80
C TRP A 204 -5.96 14.99 0.66
N VAL A 205 -6.98 14.19 0.98
CA VAL A 205 -7.78 13.42 0.01
C VAL A 205 -8.41 14.33 -1.06
N ASP A 206 -8.83 15.52 -0.67
CA ASP A 206 -9.39 16.52 -1.58
C ASP A 206 -8.38 17.11 -2.57
N GLY A 207 -7.09 17.02 -2.26
CA GLY A 207 -6.00 17.42 -3.15
C GLY A 207 -5.71 16.42 -4.27
N ILE A 208 -6.12 15.15 -4.14
CA ILE A 208 -5.81 14.11 -5.12
C ILE A 208 -6.72 14.17 -6.34
N ALA A 209 -6.14 14.06 -7.53
CA ALA A 209 -6.84 14.11 -8.81
C ALA A 209 -7.85 12.95 -8.97
N LEU A 210 -8.95 13.19 -9.68
CA LEU A 210 -9.95 12.15 -9.94
C LEU A 210 -9.40 11.11 -10.92
N GLY A 211 -9.78 9.85 -10.72
CA GLY A 211 -9.41 8.73 -11.59
C GLY A 211 -7.99 8.19 -11.40
N THR A 212 -7.23 8.69 -10.43
CA THR A 212 -5.87 8.21 -10.14
C THR A 212 -5.82 7.17 -9.02
N VAL A 213 -6.82 7.11 -8.14
CA VAL A 213 -6.87 6.13 -7.03
C VAL A 213 -7.35 4.76 -7.56
N GLY A 214 -6.51 3.74 -7.38
CA GLY A 214 -6.77 2.37 -7.80
C GLY A 214 -7.24 1.45 -6.67
N GLU A 215 -6.88 1.77 -5.43
CA GLU A 215 -7.20 1.01 -4.22
C GLU A 215 -7.17 1.92 -2.99
N ILE A 216 -7.91 1.56 -1.95
CA ILE A 216 -7.91 2.23 -0.65
C ILE A 216 -7.60 1.19 0.43
N HIS A 217 -6.72 1.53 1.36
CA HIS A 217 -6.46 0.71 2.55
C HIS A 217 -7.07 1.35 3.81
N LEU A 218 -7.55 0.49 4.70
CA LEU A 218 -8.09 0.82 6.01
C LEU A 218 -7.46 -0.11 7.04
N ALA A 219 -6.95 0.47 8.12
CA ALA A 219 -6.38 -0.27 9.22
C ALA A 219 -6.64 0.47 10.55
N GLY A 220 -6.24 -0.18 11.65
CA GLY A 220 -6.06 0.47 12.94
C GLY A 220 -4.62 0.95 13.14
N TYR A 221 -4.41 1.75 14.18
CA TYR A 221 -3.09 2.24 14.60
C TYR A 221 -2.94 2.16 16.12
N ASN A 222 -1.72 2.34 16.62
CA ASN A 222 -1.41 2.35 18.04
C ASN A 222 -1.00 3.73 18.52
N ASP A 223 -1.81 4.29 19.40
CA ASP A 223 -1.53 5.57 20.06
C ASP A 223 -0.79 5.34 21.38
N SER A 224 0.52 5.63 21.38
CA SER A 224 1.36 5.58 22.59
C SER A 224 1.32 6.86 23.42
N GLY A 225 0.57 7.88 22.99
CA GLY A 225 0.47 9.21 23.58
C GLY A 225 1.58 10.18 23.13
N GLU A 226 2.82 9.71 23.00
CA GLU A 226 3.92 10.53 22.47
C GLU A 226 4.00 10.47 20.94
N LEU A 227 3.64 9.32 20.39
CA LEU A 227 3.69 9.02 18.97
C LEU A 227 2.57 8.04 18.61
N VAL A 228 1.90 8.29 17.50
CA VAL A 228 0.96 7.35 16.90
C VAL A 228 1.72 6.51 15.88
N ILE A 229 1.72 5.20 16.08
CA ILE A 229 2.41 4.23 15.23
C ILE A 229 1.39 3.55 14.34
N ASP A 230 1.71 3.52 13.05
CA ASP A 230 1.03 2.70 12.07
C ASP A 230 1.47 1.24 12.22
N ASP A 231 0.77 0.48 13.05
CA ASP A 231 1.11 -0.93 13.33
C ASP A 231 0.16 -1.94 12.67
N HIS A 232 -0.96 -1.46 12.11
CA HIS A 232 -2.03 -2.29 11.54
C HIS A 232 -2.41 -3.44 12.47
N GLY A 233 -2.43 -3.16 13.79
CA GLY A 233 -2.59 -4.16 14.84
C GLY A 233 -4.00 -4.29 15.39
N SER A 234 -4.91 -3.41 14.98
CA SER A 234 -6.23 -3.27 15.59
C SER A 234 -7.33 -2.97 14.58
N ARG A 235 -8.57 -2.94 15.07
CA ARG A 235 -9.77 -2.57 14.29
C ARG A 235 -9.59 -1.18 13.68
N VAL A 236 -10.25 -0.93 12.55
CA VAL A 236 -10.21 0.39 11.92
C VAL A 236 -10.71 1.44 12.90
N HIS A 237 -9.87 2.43 13.18
CA HIS A 237 -10.15 3.41 14.20
C HIS A 237 -11.28 4.36 13.79
N ASP A 238 -12.10 4.82 14.74
CA ASP A 238 -13.26 5.70 14.47
C ASP A 238 -12.88 7.00 13.73
N THR A 239 -11.64 7.44 13.88
CA THR A 239 -11.04 8.61 13.22
C THR A 239 -10.74 8.38 11.74
N VAL A 240 -10.62 7.12 11.29
CA VAL A 240 -10.30 6.76 9.90
C VAL A 240 -11.56 6.70 9.03
N TRP A 241 -12.69 6.23 9.58
CA TRP A 241 -13.95 6.09 8.84
C TRP A 241 -14.46 7.38 8.16
N PRO A 242 -14.38 8.58 8.76
CA PRO A 242 -14.76 9.82 8.08
C PRO A 242 -13.89 10.10 6.84
N VAL A 243 -12.60 9.78 6.89
CA VAL A 243 -11.66 9.96 5.77
C VAL A 243 -11.97 8.96 4.66
N TYR A 244 -12.28 7.72 5.01
CA TYR A 244 -12.77 6.72 4.06
C TYR A 244 -14.07 7.17 3.37
N ALA A 245 -15.06 7.62 4.15
CA ALA A 245 -16.32 8.12 3.62
C ALA A 245 -16.09 9.30 2.66
N ARG A 246 -15.12 10.17 2.97
CA ARG A 246 -14.70 11.26 2.08
C ARG A 246 -14.08 10.74 0.79
N ALA A 247 -13.17 9.78 0.87
CA ALA A 247 -12.53 9.16 -0.29
C ALA A 247 -13.56 8.48 -1.20
N ILE A 248 -14.51 7.72 -0.66
CA ILE A 248 -15.59 7.09 -1.44
C ILE A 248 -16.51 8.14 -2.07
N ALA A 249 -16.87 9.21 -1.33
CA ALA A 249 -17.67 10.30 -1.90
C ALA A 249 -16.97 11.00 -3.07
N ARG A 250 -15.63 11.05 -3.05
CA ARG A 250 -14.82 11.70 -4.09
C ARG A 250 -14.53 10.79 -5.28
N PHE A 251 -14.14 9.55 -5.05
CA PHE A 251 -13.62 8.64 -6.07
C PHE A 251 -14.59 7.52 -6.49
N GLY A 252 -15.69 7.34 -5.75
CA GLY A 252 -16.64 6.25 -5.97
C GLY A 252 -16.21 4.96 -5.28
N ALA A 253 -16.81 3.84 -5.71
CA ALA A 253 -16.60 2.51 -5.12
C ALA A 253 -15.26 1.86 -5.54
N VAL A 254 -14.16 2.50 -5.15
CA VAL A 254 -12.79 2.00 -5.34
C VAL A 254 -12.59 0.70 -4.53
N PRO A 255 -11.84 -0.30 -5.05
CA PRO A 255 -11.43 -1.46 -4.26
C PRO A 255 -10.86 -1.05 -2.91
N THR A 256 -11.37 -1.65 -1.83
CA THR A 256 -10.97 -1.32 -0.46
C THR A 256 -10.46 -2.56 0.24
N LEU A 257 -9.31 -2.46 0.91
CA LEU A 257 -8.75 -3.51 1.76
C LEU A 257 -8.92 -3.14 3.23
N ILE A 258 -9.34 -4.11 4.05
CA ILE A 258 -9.09 -4.06 5.50
C ILE A 258 -7.74 -4.74 5.75
N GLU A 259 -6.77 -3.96 6.22
CA GLU A 259 -5.40 -4.41 6.48
C GLU A 259 -5.18 -4.71 7.98
N TRP A 260 -4.43 -5.79 8.21
CA TRP A 260 -3.95 -6.22 9.53
C TRP A 260 -2.60 -6.92 9.37
N ASP A 261 -1.56 -6.40 10.03
CA ASP A 261 -0.19 -6.94 9.93
C ASP A 261 0.36 -7.43 11.25
N THR A 262 0.06 -6.72 12.33
CA THR A 262 0.43 -7.13 13.68
C THR A 262 -0.80 -7.61 14.44
N ASP A 263 -0.61 -8.39 15.51
CA ASP A 263 -1.70 -8.89 16.36
C ASP A 263 -2.92 -9.46 15.61
N VAL A 264 -2.64 -10.16 14.49
CA VAL A 264 -3.64 -10.63 13.52
C VAL A 264 -4.80 -11.36 14.23
N PRO A 265 -6.04 -10.86 14.11
CA PRO A 265 -7.15 -11.36 14.90
C PRO A 265 -7.71 -12.67 14.32
N ALA A 266 -8.69 -13.27 15.00
CA ALA A 266 -9.46 -14.36 14.40
C ALA A 266 -10.15 -13.91 13.11
N LEU A 267 -10.30 -14.82 12.13
CA LEU A 267 -10.86 -14.47 10.82
C LEU A 267 -12.26 -13.83 10.92
N ASP A 268 -13.10 -14.25 11.86
CA ASP A 268 -14.43 -13.66 12.06
C ASP A 268 -14.40 -12.19 12.50
N VAL A 269 -13.34 -11.76 13.18
CA VAL A 269 -13.16 -10.34 13.54
C VAL A 269 -12.84 -9.54 12.29
N LEU A 270 -11.91 -10.03 11.46
CA LEU A 270 -11.52 -9.39 10.21
C LEU A 270 -12.68 -9.32 9.20
N LEU A 271 -13.46 -10.40 9.06
CA LEU A 271 -14.64 -10.44 8.18
C LEU A 271 -15.83 -9.59 8.68
N SER A 272 -15.79 -9.12 9.93
CA SER A 272 -16.87 -8.31 10.52
C SER A 272 -16.72 -6.81 10.31
N GLU A 273 -15.53 -6.36 9.90
CA GLU A 273 -15.22 -4.97 9.52
C GLU A 273 -15.84 -4.65 8.15
#